data_AF-A0A4Y2ULY1-F1
#
_entry.id   AF-A0A4Y2ULY1-F1
#
_cell.length_a   1.000
_cell.length_b   1.000
_cell.length_c   1.000
_cell.angle_alpha   90.00
_cell.angle_beta   90.00
_cell.angle_gamma   90.00
#
_symmetry.space_group_name_H-M   'P 1'
#
loop_
_entity.id
_entity.type
_entity.pdbx_description
1 polymer ?
#
loop_
_entity_poly.entity_id
_entity_poly.type
_entity_poly.pdbx_seq_one_letter_code
_entity_poly.pdbx_strand_id
1 'polypeptide(L)'
;MNFGDIAKSYLTYFQTHYGSSVAVVFDGYPSDVNGKSTKSAERIRRANLLSSHEIIFNEATCPKISQEQFLANERNKVRFIDLLKKFLQKAHVSVKQAVADADVLIFETAVSVKS
;
A
#
# COMPACT_ATOMS: atom_id res chain seq x y z
N MET A 1 2.64 14.30 -13.02
CA MET A 1 2.15 13.74 -11.74
C MET A 1 3.24 12.86 -11.17
N ASN A 2 3.88 13.28 -10.07
CA ASN A 2 4.90 12.52 -9.36
C ASN A 2 4.27 11.67 -8.23
N PHE A 3 5.08 10.88 -7.52
CA PHE A 3 4.56 10.06 -6.41
C PHE A 3 4.00 10.87 -5.23
N GLY A 4 4.51 12.08 -5.00
CA GLY A 4 3.96 13.02 -4.00
C GLY A 4 2.57 13.53 -4.39
N ASP A 5 2.36 13.86 -5.67
CA ASP A 5 1.05 14.23 -6.21
C ASP A 5 0.05 13.08 -6.05
N ILE A 6 0.49 11.84 -6.28
CA ILE A 6 -0.30 10.63 -6.08
C ILE A 6 -0.65 10.49 -4.59
N ALA A 7 0.31 10.59 -3.67
CA ALA A 7 0.07 10.51 -2.24
C ALA A 7 -0.91 11.58 -1.75
N LYS A 8 -0.76 12.81 -2.27
CA LYS A 8 -1.69 13.91 -2.02
C LYS A 8 -3.10 13.60 -2.53
N SER A 9 -3.23 12.97 -3.70
CA SER A 9 -4.55 12.58 -4.22
C SER A 9 -5.28 11.59 -3.30
N TYR A 10 -4.57 10.62 -2.71
CA TYR A 10 -5.13 9.73 -1.69
C TYR A 10 -5.60 10.49 -0.45
N LEU A 11 -4.78 11.41 0.06
CA LEU A 11 -5.16 12.23 1.22
C LEU A 11 -6.40 13.08 0.94
N THR A 12 -6.43 13.77 -0.21
CA THR A 12 -7.59 14.57 -0.65
C THR A 12 -8.84 13.70 -0.75
N TYR A 13 -8.70 12.49 -1.29
CA TYR A 13 -9.81 11.53 -1.40
C TYR A 13 -10.34 11.14 -0.01
N PHE A 14 -9.46 10.82 0.93
CA PHE A 14 -9.86 10.48 2.31
C PHE A 14 -10.62 11.63 2.98
N GLN A 15 -10.08 12.84 2.90
CA GLN A 15 -10.68 14.02 3.52
C GLN A 15 -12.03 14.38 2.90
N THR A 16 -12.15 14.27 1.57
CA THR A 16 -13.38 14.63 0.85
C THR A 16 -14.51 13.63 1.12
N HIS A 17 -14.20 12.33 1.19
CA HIS A 17 -15.23 11.29 1.21
C HIS A 17 -15.51 10.71 2.61
N TYR A 18 -14.54 10.75 3.52
CA TYR A 18 -14.64 10.12 4.83
C TYR A 18 -14.37 11.10 5.99
N GLY A 19 -13.97 12.33 5.69
CA GLY A 19 -13.69 13.37 6.68
C GLY A 19 -12.34 13.19 7.40
N SER A 20 -12.23 13.77 8.58
CA SER A 20 -10.95 13.87 9.31
C SER A 20 -10.62 12.65 10.18
N SER A 21 -11.60 11.78 10.46
CA SER A 21 -11.42 10.60 11.33
C SER A 21 -11.32 9.34 10.48
N VAL A 22 -10.16 9.14 9.86
CA VAL A 22 -9.88 8.00 8.97
C VAL A 22 -8.67 7.23 9.46
N ALA A 23 -8.80 5.91 9.49
CA ALA A 23 -7.68 4.99 9.65
C ALA A 23 -7.47 4.23 8.33
N VAL A 24 -6.25 4.28 7.80
CA VAL A 24 -5.85 3.57 6.58
C VAL A 24 -5.12 2.30 6.98
N VAL A 25 -5.56 1.16 6.46
CA VAL A 25 -4.94 -0.15 6.70
C VAL A 25 -4.36 -0.66 5.39
N PHE A 26 -3.06 -0.95 5.38
CA PHE A 26 -2.38 -1.56 4.24
C PHE A 26 -2.21 -3.06 4.43
N ASP A 27 -2.19 -3.79 3.32
CA ASP A 27 -1.72 -5.17 3.29
C ASP A 27 -0.25 -5.29 3.70
N GLY A 28 0.07 -6.49 4.17
CA GLY A 28 1.42 -6.91 4.45
C GLY A 28 2.06 -7.56 3.23
N TYR A 29 3.37 -7.38 3.11
CA TYR A 29 4.19 -8.06 2.11
C TYR A 29 5.37 -8.73 2.80
N PRO A 30 5.09 -9.78 3.59
CA PRO A 30 6.11 -10.46 4.36
C PRO A 30 7.10 -11.13 3.40
N SER A 31 8.39 -10.93 3.67
CA SER A 31 9.49 -11.52 2.90
C SER A 31 9.68 -13.01 3.18
N ASP A 32 9.19 -13.49 4.33
CA ASP A 32 9.64 -14.75 4.95
C ASP A 32 8.55 -15.81 5.10
N VAL A 33 7.36 -15.62 4.52
CA VAL A 33 6.34 -16.69 4.60
C VAL A 33 6.75 -17.82 3.69
N ASN A 34 7.34 -18.85 4.32
CA ASN A 34 7.22 -20.26 3.94
C ASN A 34 6.05 -20.39 2.96
N GLY A 35 6.35 -20.58 1.67
CA GLY A 35 5.45 -20.41 0.52
C GLY A 35 4.26 -21.37 0.44
N LYS A 36 3.61 -21.66 1.57
CA LYS A 36 2.52 -22.61 1.78
C LYS A 36 1.18 -21.92 2.02
N SER A 37 1.04 -20.65 1.62
CA SER A 37 -0.25 -19.98 1.56
C SER A 37 -0.74 -19.91 0.10
N THR A 38 -2.03 -20.11 -0.11
CA THR A 38 -2.68 -19.93 -1.42
C THR A 38 -2.44 -18.54 -1.99
N LYS A 39 -2.32 -17.52 -1.12
CA LYS A 39 -2.01 -16.14 -1.53
C LYS A 39 -0.59 -15.98 -2.08
N SER A 40 0.40 -16.67 -1.53
CA SER A 40 1.79 -16.63 -2.03
C SER A 40 1.91 -17.24 -3.43
N ALA A 41 1.21 -18.35 -3.68
CA ALA A 41 1.20 -18.99 -5.00
C ALA A 41 0.58 -18.07 -6.07
N GLU A 42 -0.55 -17.43 -5.77
CA GLU A 42 -1.20 -16.48 -6.69
C GLU A 42 -0.33 -15.23 -6.91
N ARG A 43 0.37 -14.76 -5.87
CA ARG A 43 1.28 -13.61 -5.95
C ARG A 43 2.45 -13.89 -6.90
N ILE A 44 3.09 -15.07 -6.76
CA ILE A 44 4.16 -15.55 -7.65
C ILE A 44 3.64 -15.68 -9.09
N ARG A 45 2.45 -16.27 -9.28
CA ARG A 45 1.83 -16.41 -10.61
C ARG A 45 1.67 -15.05 -11.31
N ARG A 46 1.18 -14.03 -10.60
CA ARG A 46 1.02 -12.66 -11.14
C ARG A 46 2.35 -11.98 -11.40
N ALA A 47 3.32 -12.12 -10.50
CA ALA A 47 4.66 -11.56 -10.67
C ALA A 47 5.37 -12.15 -11.90
N ASN A 48 5.20 -13.45 -12.16
CA ASN A 48 5.76 -14.10 -13.35
C ASN A 48 5.05 -13.71 -14.64
N LEU A 49 3.78 -13.29 -14.57
CA LEU A 49 3.00 -12.88 -15.76
C LEU A 49 3.41 -11.49 -16.27
N LEU A 50 3.87 -10.62 -15.36
CA LEU A 50 4.22 -9.23 -15.65
C LEU A 50 5.64 -8.96 -15.15
N SER A 51 6.62 -9.11 -16.03
CA SER A 51 7.99 -8.71 -15.73
C SER A 51 8.06 -7.19 -15.55
N SER A 52 8.48 -6.75 -14.36
CA SER A 52 8.67 -5.34 -14.05
C SER A 52 9.88 -5.15 -13.16
N HIS A 53 10.68 -4.13 -13.48
CA HIS A 53 11.91 -3.82 -12.77
C HIS A 53 11.59 -3.18 -11.41
N GLU A 54 12.44 -3.45 -10.42
CA GLU A 54 12.42 -2.68 -9.17
C GLU A 54 12.79 -1.23 -9.48
N ILE A 55 12.01 -0.29 -8.94
CA ILE A 55 12.20 1.15 -9.11
C ILE A 55 12.54 1.75 -7.75
N ILE A 56 13.65 2.51 -7.73
CA ILE A 56 13.99 3.37 -6.60
C ILE A 56 13.39 4.76 -6.88
N PHE A 57 12.54 5.24 -5.98
CA PHE A 57 11.82 6.50 -6.15
C PHE A 57 11.61 7.20 -4.81
N ASN A 58 11.30 8.49 -4.91
CA ASN A 58 10.85 9.35 -3.81
C ASN A 58 9.61 10.15 -4.26
N GLU A 59 9.10 11.03 -3.40
CA GLU A 59 7.92 11.86 -3.70
C GLU A 59 8.07 12.69 -4.98
N ALA A 60 9.28 13.20 -5.28
CA ALA A 60 9.54 14.02 -6.47
C ALA A 60 9.67 13.21 -7.77
N THR A 61 9.77 11.88 -7.69
CA THR A 61 9.98 11.03 -8.86
C THR A 61 8.70 10.89 -9.66
N CYS A 62 8.77 11.11 -10.97
CA CYS A 62 7.66 10.82 -11.90
C CYS A 62 7.71 9.34 -12.32
N PRO A 63 6.63 8.56 -12.15
CA PRO A 63 6.57 7.20 -12.66
C PRO A 63 6.68 7.20 -14.19
N LYS A 64 7.61 6.40 -14.72
CA LYS A 64 7.84 6.26 -16.17
C LYS A 64 7.22 4.99 -16.77
N ILE A 65 6.66 4.14 -15.91
CA ILE A 65 6.02 2.88 -16.29
C ILE A 65 4.53 2.96 -15.96
N SER A 66 3.74 2.07 -16.56
CA SER A 66 2.31 2.01 -16.26
C SER A 66 2.06 1.57 -14.81
N GLN A 67 0.88 1.88 -14.30
CA GLN A 67 0.46 1.44 -12.96
C GLN A 67 0.49 -0.09 -12.84
N GLU A 68 0.04 -0.81 -13.87
CA GLU A 68 0.01 -2.27 -13.90
C GLU A 68 1.42 -2.85 -13.82
N GLN A 69 2.36 -2.29 -14.59
CA GLN A 69 3.77 -2.70 -14.51
C GLN A 69 4.35 -2.37 -13.14
N PHE A 70 4.06 -1.19 -12.58
CA PHE A 70 4.58 -0.82 -11.26
C PHE A 70 4.07 -1.76 -10.17
N LEU A 71 2.76 -2.06 -10.19
CA LEU A 71 2.09 -2.97 -9.27
C LEU A 71 2.25 -4.45 -9.64
N ALA A 72 3.04 -4.80 -10.65
CA ALA A 72 3.46 -6.18 -10.86
C ALA A 72 4.61 -6.58 -9.93
N ASN A 73 5.48 -5.62 -9.61
CA ASN A 73 6.66 -5.86 -8.77
C ASN A 73 6.34 -5.65 -7.29
N GLU A 74 6.59 -6.67 -6.49
CA GLU A 74 6.33 -6.66 -5.05
C GLU A 74 7.15 -5.61 -4.28
N ARG A 75 8.42 -5.43 -4.63
CA ARG A 75 9.30 -4.46 -3.96
C ARG A 75 8.83 -3.03 -4.24
N ASN A 76 8.32 -2.77 -5.44
CA ASN A 76 7.72 -1.49 -5.78
C ASN A 76 6.49 -1.20 -4.90
N LYS A 77 5.62 -2.20 -4.68
CA LYS A 77 4.46 -2.07 -3.79
C LYS A 77 4.88 -1.79 -2.35
N VAL A 78 5.86 -2.53 -1.83
CA VAL A 78 6.38 -2.32 -0.46
C VAL A 78 6.90 -0.90 -0.31
N ARG A 79 7.78 -0.44 -1.21
CA ARG A 79 8.32 0.92 -1.20
C ARG A 79 7.23 1.97 -1.33
N PHE A 80 6.18 1.71 -2.11
CA PHE A 80 5.07 2.63 -2.28
C PHE A 80 4.20 2.73 -1.02
N ILE A 81 3.93 1.61 -0.36
CA ILE A 81 3.25 1.60 0.94
C ILE A 81 4.08 2.37 1.97
N ASP A 82 5.39 2.16 2.03
CA ASP A 82 6.27 2.91 2.95
C ASP A 82 6.22 4.42 2.70
N LEU A 83 6.20 4.85 1.43
CA LEU A 83 6.06 6.25 1.05
C LEU A 83 4.69 6.79 1.49
N LEU A 84 3.60 6.11 1.15
CA LEU A 84 2.24 6.54 1.51
C LEU A 84 2.05 6.59 3.02
N LYS A 85 2.51 5.58 3.75
CA LYS A 85 2.43 5.51 5.21
C LYS A 85 3.10 6.73 5.85
N LYS A 86 4.34 7.04 5.45
CA LYS A 86 5.07 8.21 5.96
C LYS A 86 4.35 9.52 5.62
N PHE A 87 3.88 9.65 4.38
CA PHE A 87 3.16 10.83 3.93
C PHE A 87 1.86 11.06 4.72
N LEU A 88 1.05 10.01 4.87
CA LEU A 88 -0.23 10.05 5.59
C LEU A 88 -0.03 10.29 7.09
N GLN A 89 0.96 9.65 7.71
CA GLN A 89 1.31 9.90 9.11
C GLN A 89 1.76 11.34 9.35
N LYS A 90 2.52 11.93 8.43
CA LYS A 90 2.90 13.36 8.46
C LYS A 90 1.67 14.28 8.34
N ALA A 91 0.63 13.84 7.64
CA ALA A 91 -0.66 14.50 7.55
C ALA A 91 -1.62 14.17 8.72
N HIS A 92 -1.11 13.55 9.79
CA HIS A 92 -1.87 13.14 10.98
C HIS A 92 -2.99 12.13 10.72
N VAL A 93 -2.92 11.38 9.62
CA VAL A 93 -3.82 10.24 9.34
C VAL A 93 -3.32 9.00 10.08
N SER A 94 -4.23 8.27 10.73
CA SER A 94 -3.90 7.00 11.38
C SER A 94 -3.61 5.94 10.33
N VAL A 95 -2.46 5.28 10.42
CA VAL A 95 -2.05 4.25 9.46
C VAL A 95 -1.65 2.97 10.21
N LYS A 96 -2.19 1.84 9.76
CA LYS A 96 -1.78 0.50 10.18
C LYS A 96 -1.37 -0.34 8.98
N GLN A 97 -0.61 -1.39 9.23
CA GLN A 97 -0.21 -2.33 8.19
C GLN A 97 -0.28 -3.75 8.73
N ALA A 98 -0.90 -4.64 7.97
CA ALA A 98 -1.05 -6.04 8.34
C ALA A 98 0.26 -6.81 8.10
N VAL A 99 0.34 -8.00 8.70
CA VAL A 99 1.46 -8.93 8.45
C VAL A 99 1.34 -9.55 7.06
N ALA A 100 0.13 -9.83 6.59
CA ALA A 100 -0.10 -10.39 5.25
C ALA A 100 -1.34 -9.76 4.62
N ASP A 101 -2.51 -10.00 5.18
CA ASP A 101 -3.78 -9.52 4.64
C ASP A 101 -4.47 -8.57 5.62
N ALA A 102 -5.03 -7.48 5.09
CA ALA A 102 -5.63 -6.43 5.87
C ALA A 102 -7.01 -6.75 6.43
N ASP A 103 -7.73 -7.79 5.97
CA ASP A 103 -9.15 -8.01 6.29
C ASP A 103 -9.39 -8.07 7.81
N VAL A 104 -8.59 -8.87 8.51
CA VAL A 104 -8.67 -9.02 9.98
C VAL A 104 -8.34 -7.70 10.68
N LEU A 105 -7.28 -7.01 10.22
CA LEU A 105 -6.83 -5.78 10.84
C LEU A 105 -7.82 -4.62 10.60
N ILE A 106 -8.51 -4.61 9.47
CA ILE A 106 -9.61 -3.67 9.19
C ILE A 106 -10.76 -3.92 10.16
N PHE A 107 -11.16 -5.18 10.35
CA PHE A 107 -12.22 -5.54 11.29
C PHE A 107 -11.88 -5.12 12.73
N GLU A 108 -10.69 -5.49 13.22
CA GLU A 108 -10.21 -5.13 14.55
C GLU A 108 -10.14 -3.61 14.75
N THR A 109 -9.69 -2.89 13.72
CA THR A 109 -9.61 -1.42 13.76
C THR A 109 -11.00 -0.80 13.83
N ALA A 110 -11.98 -1.30 13.06
CA ALA A 110 -13.34 -0.81 13.11
C ALA A 110 -14.03 -1.06 14.46
N VAL A 111 -13.77 -2.21 15.10
CA VAL A 111 -14.28 -2.53 16.44
C VAL A 111 -13.68 -1.58 17.49
N SER A 112 -12.37 -1.35 17.44
CA SER A 112 -11.69 -0.48 18.39
C SER A 112 -12.10 0.99 18.32
N VAL A 113 -12.55 1.49 17.17
CA VAL A 113 -13.00 2.89 17.00
C VAL A 113 -14.41 3.12 17.56
N LYS A 114 -15.21 2.06 17.72
CA LYS A 114 -16.58 2.14 18.25
C LYS A 114 -16.67 2.04 19.78
N SER A 115 -15.55 1.77 20.45
CA SER A 115 -15.45 1.63 21.91
C SER A 115 -14.93 2.93 22.51
#